data_AF-A5F9N5-F1
#
_entry.id   AF-A5F9N5-F1
#
_cell.length_a   1.000
_cell.length_b   1.000
_cell.length_c   1.000
_cell.angle_alpha   90.00
_cell.angle_beta   90.00
_cell.angle_gamma   90.00
#
_symmetry.space_group_name_H-M   'P 1'
#
loop_
_entity.id
_entity.type
_entity.pdbx_description
1 polymer ?
#
loop_
_entity_poly.entity_id
_entity_poly.type
_entity_poly.pdbx_seq_one_letter_code
_entity_poly.pdbx_strand_id
1 'polypeptide(L)'
;MGKIYRTIDLLKRSYDGEKFKNKFRNIRTGQEIKQGKDGLSVLNFFYIETNKNIFSDIASVSMGIDITDLLRQEWEEVQKLVTFTEAAKSELVRVEHEYIETMIKCGLLNNFERNCLQEGTHLRKILSILVDNCPNDQFKAIISNGKWYIKEAD
;
A
#
# COMPACT_ATOMS: atom_id res chain seq x y z
N MET A 1 5.76 10.25 2.19
CA MET A 1 6.31 9.39 3.26
C MET A 1 5.15 8.62 3.84
N GLY A 2 5.22 7.29 3.88
CA GLY A 2 4.11 6.47 4.38
C GLY A 2 3.85 6.77 5.87
N LYS A 3 2.65 6.46 6.36
CA LYS A 3 2.39 6.48 7.80
C LYS A 3 3.29 5.43 8.47
N ILE A 4 3.88 5.80 9.61
CA ILE A 4 4.73 4.93 10.41
C ILE A 4 3.88 4.31 11.51
N TYR A 5 4.02 3.00 11.70
CA TYR A 5 3.32 2.24 12.72
C TYR A 5 4.31 1.36 13.46
N ARG A 6 4.07 1.12 14.75
CA ARG A 6 4.78 0.07 15.48
C ARG A 6 4.05 -1.25 15.30
N THR A 7 4.77 -2.37 15.50
CA THR A 7 4.16 -3.71 15.48
C THR A 7 2.92 -3.79 16.38
N ILE A 8 2.94 -3.16 17.57
CA ILE A 8 1.77 -3.13 18.46
C ILE A 8 0.55 -2.41 17.85
N ASP A 9 0.77 -1.36 17.07
CA ASP A 9 -0.30 -0.61 16.41
C ASP A 9 -0.94 -1.47 15.30
N LEU A 10 -0.11 -2.20 14.54
CA LEU A 10 -0.58 -3.16 13.53
C LEU A 10 -1.38 -4.30 14.15
N LEU A 11 -0.94 -4.83 15.30
CA LEU A 11 -1.65 -5.87 16.04
C LEU A 11 -3.01 -5.37 16.55
N LYS A 12 -3.05 -4.16 17.13
CA LYS A 12 -4.29 -3.58 17.67
C LYS A 12 -5.34 -3.39 16.57
N ARG A 13 -4.95 -2.84 15.43
CA ARG A 13 -5.84 -2.66 14.27
C ARG A 13 -6.33 -3.99 13.69
N SER A 14 -5.44 -4.99 13.58
CA SER A 14 -5.82 -6.36 13.20
C SER A 14 -6.86 -6.93 14.17
N TYR A 15 -6.68 -6.70 15.48
CA TYR A 15 -7.63 -7.10 16.53
C TYR A 15 -8.98 -6.40 16.43
N ASP A 16 -8.97 -5.13 16.02
CA ASP A 16 -10.19 -4.36 15.80
C ASP A 16 -10.91 -4.74 14.48
N GLY A 17 -10.45 -5.79 13.79
CA GLY A 17 -11.08 -6.36 12.61
C GLY A 17 -10.55 -5.80 11.29
N GLU A 18 -9.54 -4.93 11.32
CA GLU A 18 -8.93 -4.39 10.12
C GLU A 18 -8.14 -5.48 9.39
N LYS A 19 -8.49 -5.69 8.11
CA LYS A 19 -7.79 -6.63 7.23
C LYS A 19 -6.82 -5.84 6.37
N PHE A 20 -5.56 -5.90 6.72
CA PHE A 20 -4.50 -5.30 5.93
C PHE A 20 -4.21 -6.14 4.69
N LYS A 21 -4.52 -5.61 3.49
CA LYS A 21 -3.83 -6.04 2.27
C LYS A 21 -2.82 -5.01 1.79
N ASN A 22 -2.07 -4.36 2.69
CA ASN A 22 -1.06 -3.38 2.30
C ASN A 22 0.26 -3.59 3.04
N LYS A 23 1.36 -3.51 2.27
CA LYS A 23 2.65 -4.10 2.60
C LYS A 23 3.44 -3.16 3.49
N PHE A 24 3.40 -3.41 4.77
CA PHE A 24 4.29 -2.75 5.72
C PHE A 24 5.73 -3.17 5.46
N ARG A 25 6.64 -2.21 5.40
CA ARG A 25 8.08 -2.43 5.30
C ARG A 25 8.74 -1.98 6.58
N ASN A 26 9.52 -2.86 7.18
CA ASN A 26 10.30 -2.53 8.36
C ASN A 26 11.30 -1.43 8.02
N ILE A 27 11.33 -0.35 8.79
CA ILE A 27 12.21 0.79 8.51
C ILE A 27 13.68 0.40 8.66
N ARG A 28 14.00 -0.47 9.62
CA ARG A 28 15.38 -0.90 9.91
C ARG A 28 15.86 -1.99 8.95
N THR A 29 15.05 -2.99 8.68
CA THR A 29 15.47 -4.18 7.92
C THR A 29 15.08 -4.15 6.45
N GLY A 30 14.17 -3.26 6.04
CA GLY A 30 13.63 -3.22 4.68
C GLY A 30 12.71 -4.39 4.33
N GLN A 31 12.43 -5.30 5.27
CA GLN A 31 11.60 -6.47 5.04
C GLN A 31 10.12 -6.09 4.97
N GLU A 32 9.42 -6.65 3.99
CA GLU A 32 7.97 -6.48 3.83
C GLU A 32 7.19 -7.61 4.52
N ILE A 33 6.03 -7.26 5.08
CA ILE A 33 5.09 -8.23 5.67
C ILE A 33 3.75 -8.27 4.95
N LYS A 34 3.06 -9.40 5.11
CA LYS A 34 1.66 -9.62 4.71
C LYS A 34 0.87 -10.19 5.89
N GLN A 35 -0.43 -9.88 5.94
CA GLN A 35 -1.36 -10.55 6.86
C GLN A 35 -1.75 -11.93 6.28
N GLY A 36 -1.78 -12.94 7.13
CA GLY A 36 -2.16 -14.32 6.77
C GLY A 36 -3.60 -14.42 6.28
N LYS A 37 -3.86 -15.38 5.38
CA LYS A 37 -5.18 -15.60 4.76
C LYS A 37 -6.18 -16.35 5.64
N ASP A 38 -5.73 -17.00 6.70
CA ASP A 38 -6.59 -17.90 7.46
C ASP A 38 -7.12 -17.18 8.71
N GLY A 39 -8.40 -16.82 8.65
CA GLY A 39 -9.16 -16.02 9.61
C GLY A 39 -9.36 -16.66 10.99
N LEU A 40 -8.35 -17.36 11.52
CA LEU A 40 -8.37 -17.98 12.83
C LEU A 40 -7.40 -17.30 13.82
N SER A 41 -6.47 -16.47 13.36
CA SER A 41 -5.56 -15.74 14.26
C SER A 41 -5.28 -14.32 13.78
N VAL A 42 -5.63 -13.38 14.64
CA VAL A 42 -5.38 -11.93 14.56
C VAL A 42 -3.87 -11.60 14.51
N LEU A 43 -3.02 -12.57 14.88
CA LEU A 43 -1.57 -12.40 15.10
C LEU A 43 -0.71 -12.93 13.94
N ASN A 44 -1.32 -13.16 12.78
CA ASN A 44 -0.66 -13.82 11.66
C ASN A 44 -0.05 -12.82 10.69
N PHE A 45 1.08 -12.22 11.06
CA PHE A 45 1.91 -11.45 10.14
C PHE A 45 3.09 -12.29 9.65
N PHE A 46 3.36 -12.26 8.34
CA PHE A 46 4.42 -13.05 7.71
C PHE A 46 5.34 -12.18 6.88
N TYR A 47 6.64 -12.42 6.97
CA TYR A 47 7.59 -11.87 5.99
C TYR A 47 7.27 -12.40 4.59
N ILE A 48 7.25 -11.52 3.59
CA ILE A 48 6.86 -11.91 2.22
C ILE A 48 7.88 -12.87 1.60
N GLU A 49 9.16 -12.58 1.76
CA GLU A 49 10.26 -13.34 1.15
C GLU A 49 10.34 -14.77 1.70
N THR A 50 10.25 -14.91 3.02
CA THR A 50 10.48 -16.19 3.70
C THR A 50 9.18 -16.92 4.04
N ASN A 51 8.03 -16.23 3.96
CA ASN A 51 6.74 -16.70 4.47
C ASN A 51 6.77 -17.14 5.95
N LYS A 52 7.78 -16.70 6.73
CA LYS A 52 7.89 -16.97 8.17
C LYS A 52 7.02 -16.00 8.94
N ASN A 53 6.34 -16.50 9.97
CA ASN A 53 5.57 -15.67 10.89
C ASN A 53 6.54 -14.77 11.67
N ILE A 54 6.24 -13.48 11.82
CA ILE A 54 7.14 -12.55 12.53
C ILE A 54 7.30 -12.88 14.03
N PHE A 55 6.39 -13.71 14.57
CA PHE A 55 6.39 -14.24 15.93
C PHE A 55 6.86 -15.69 16.02
N SER A 56 7.25 -16.35 14.92
CA SER A 56 7.66 -17.77 14.96
C SER A 56 8.81 -18.02 15.93
N ASP A 57 9.67 -17.02 16.11
CA ASP A 57 10.88 -17.14 16.92
C ASP A 57 10.61 -16.93 18.43
N ILE A 58 9.37 -16.55 18.81
CA ILE A 58 8.94 -16.40 20.22
C ILE A 58 8.64 -17.75 20.87
N ALA A 59 8.21 -18.75 20.10
CA ALA A 59 7.93 -20.08 20.63
C ALA A 59 9.22 -20.91 20.88
N SER A 60 10.35 -20.47 20.33
CA SER A 60 11.65 -21.14 20.44
C SER A 60 12.58 -20.54 21.50
N VAL A 61 12.05 -19.80 22.49
CA VAL A 61 12.88 -19.04 23.45
C VAL A 61 13.61 -19.96 24.43
N SER A 62 14.73 -20.49 23.95
CA SER A 62 16.00 -20.61 24.68
C SER A 62 16.98 -19.49 24.28
N MET A 63 16.61 -18.58 23.36
CA MET A 63 17.45 -17.48 22.90
C MET A 63 16.69 -16.14 22.84
N GLY A 64 16.87 -15.31 23.87
CA GLY A 64 17.18 -13.87 23.80
C GLY A 64 16.34 -12.87 22.97
N ILE A 65 15.24 -13.23 22.31
CA ILE A 65 14.40 -12.25 21.61
C ILE A 65 13.46 -11.58 22.63
N ASP A 66 13.74 -10.33 22.96
CA ASP A 66 12.85 -9.49 23.77
C ASP A 66 11.58 -9.17 22.96
N ILE A 67 10.44 -9.67 23.42
CA ILE A 67 9.11 -9.33 22.88
C ILE A 67 8.94 -7.82 22.76
N THR A 68 9.52 -7.06 23.68
CA THR A 68 9.48 -5.59 23.69
C THR A 68 10.13 -5.02 22.44
N ASP A 69 11.24 -5.58 21.98
CA ASP A 69 11.93 -5.13 20.77
C ASP A 69 11.13 -5.43 19.52
N LEU A 70 10.48 -6.60 19.44
CA LEU A 70 9.58 -6.93 18.34
C LEU A 70 8.38 -5.98 18.29
N LEU A 71 7.75 -5.71 19.44
CA LEU A 71 6.59 -4.82 19.54
C LEU A 71 6.91 -3.36 19.18
N ARG A 72 8.17 -2.94 19.36
CA ARG A 72 8.68 -1.61 19.05
C ARG A 72 9.18 -1.44 17.60
N GLN A 73 9.27 -2.51 16.81
CA GLN A 73 9.68 -2.38 15.41
C GLN A 73 8.76 -1.42 14.66
N GLU A 74 9.38 -0.53 13.90
CA GLU A 74 8.68 0.48 13.12
C GLU A 74 8.51 0.04 11.67
N TRP A 75 7.33 0.29 11.14
CA TRP A 75 6.86 -0.15 9.85
C TRP A 75 6.32 1.03 9.08
N GLU A 76 6.88 1.26 7.90
CA GLU A 76 6.31 2.19 6.94
C GLU A 76 5.23 1.48 6.12
N GLU A 77 4.05 2.07 6.02
CA GLU A 77 3.01 1.60 5.11
C GLU A 77 3.46 1.78 3.66
N VAL A 78 3.63 0.66 2.94
CA VAL A 78 4.00 0.66 1.53
C VAL A 78 2.84 0.07 0.74
N GLN A 79 2.20 0.90 -0.08
CA GLN A 79 1.21 0.39 -1.04
C GLN A 79 1.94 -0.48 -2.06
N LYS A 80 1.46 -1.72 -2.27
CA LYS A 80 2.05 -2.62 -3.26
C LYS A 80 1.91 -1.99 -4.64
N LEU A 81 3.03 -1.84 -5.35
CA LEU A 81 3.01 -1.55 -6.77
C LEU A 81 2.36 -2.71 -7.52
N VAL A 82 1.34 -2.42 -8.30
CA VAL A 82 0.69 -3.40 -9.18
C VAL A 82 0.86 -2.98 -10.64
N THR A 83 0.65 -3.93 -11.54
CA THR A 83 0.50 -3.61 -12.96
C THR A 83 -0.84 -2.90 -13.20
N PHE A 84 -0.95 -2.15 -14.29
CA PHE A 84 -2.23 -1.58 -14.72
C PHE A 84 -3.33 -2.66 -14.83
N THR A 85 -3.01 -3.83 -15.38
CA THR A 85 -3.96 -4.94 -15.56
C THR A 85 -4.48 -5.49 -14.23
N GLU A 86 -3.66 -5.49 -13.18
CA GLU A 86 -4.09 -5.84 -11.82
C GLU A 86 -4.94 -4.73 -11.20
N ALA A 87 -4.54 -3.46 -11.38
CA ALA A 87 -5.31 -2.31 -10.94
C ALA A 87 -6.71 -2.28 -11.58
N ALA A 88 -6.82 -2.62 -12.87
CA ALA A 88 -8.07 -2.67 -13.63
C ALA A 88 -9.09 -3.70 -13.14
N LYS A 89 -8.66 -4.66 -12.32
CA LYS A 89 -9.55 -5.63 -11.67
C LYS A 89 -10.04 -5.17 -10.30
N SER A 90 -9.61 -3.99 -9.84
CA SER A 90 -9.90 -3.46 -8.52
C SER A 90 -10.90 -2.32 -8.57
N GLU A 91 -11.62 -2.11 -7.48
CA GLU A 91 -12.67 -1.09 -7.39
C GLU A 91 -12.10 0.33 -7.26
N LEU A 92 -11.13 0.51 -6.36
CA LEU A 92 -10.45 1.78 -6.12
C LEU A 92 -8.96 1.64 -6.42
N VAL A 93 -8.41 2.62 -7.11
CA VAL A 93 -7.00 2.62 -7.51
C VAL A 93 -6.41 4.01 -7.40
N ARG A 94 -5.08 4.06 -7.33
CA ARG A 94 -4.28 5.29 -7.38
C ARG A 94 -3.15 5.07 -8.37
N VAL A 95 -2.75 6.13 -9.06
CA VAL A 95 -1.62 6.08 -9.99
C VAL A 95 -0.72 7.28 -9.79
N GLU A 96 0.58 7.05 -9.74
CA GLU A 96 1.59 8.09 -9.77
C GLU A 96 2.36 8.05 -11.09
N HIS A 97 2.55 9.21 -11.71
CA HIS A 97 3.38 9.39 -12.90
C HIS A 97 3.81 10.86 -12.99
N GLU A 98 4.98 11.15 -13.56
CA GLU A 98 5.53 12.52 -13.67
C GLU A 98 4.58 13.51 -14.39
N TYR A 99 3.84 13.03 -15.39
CA TYR A 99 2.82 13.82 -16.10
C TYR A 99 1.65 14.17 -15.19
N ILE A 100 1.23 13.27 -14.30
CA ILE A 100 0.16 13.55 -13.32
C ILE A 100 0.64 14.60 -12.33
N GLU A 101 1.87 14.49 -11.84
CA GLU A 101 2.44 15.50 -10.96
C GLU A 101 2.52 16.88 -11.64
N THR A 102 2.92 16.91 -12.91
CA THR A 102 2.98 18.14 -13.71
C THR A 102 1.60 18.77 -13.87
N MET A 103 0.57 17.98 -14.19
CA MET A 103 -0.81 18.49 -14.29
C MET A 103 -1.31 19.11 -12.99
N ILE A 104 -1.01 18.47 -11.85
CA ILE A 104 -1.36 18.98 -10.53
C ILE A 104 -0.61 20.29 -10.23
N LYS A 105 0.70 20.33 -10.46
CA LYS A 105 1.56 21.50 -10.20
C LYS A 105 1.20 22.70 -11.08
N CYS A 106 0.85 22.46 -12.34
CA CYS A 106 0.47 23.51 -13.29
C CYS A 106 -0.98 23.99 -13.11
N GLY A 107 -1.74 23.43 -12.15
CA GLY A 107 -3.13 23.85 -11.90
C GLY A 107 -4.08 23.53 -13.05
N LEU A 108 -3.76 22.53 -13.87
CA LEU A 108 -4.57 22.12 -15.02
C LEU A 108 -5.86 21.38 -14.62
N LEU A 109 -5.97 21.01 -13.34
CA LEU A 109 -7.05 20.22 -12.78
C LEU A 109 -7.85 21.05 -11.78
N ASN A 110 -9.17 20.89 -11.79
CA ASN A 110 -10.00 21.43 -10.72
C ASN A 110 -9.75 20.68 -9.40
N ASN A 111 -10.24 21.23 -8.27
CA ASN A 111 -10.00 20.66 -6.94
C ASN A 111 -10.48 19.20 -6.83
N PHE A 112 -11.60 18.87 -7.47
CA PHE A 112 -12.16 17.53 -7.40
C PHE A 112 -11.31 16.52 -8.18
N GLU A 113 -10.87 16.87 -9.39
CA GLU A 113 -9.99 16.02 -10.22
C GLU A 113 -8.62 15.82 -9.58
N ARG A 114 -8.07 16.90 -8.99
CA ARG A 114 -6.84 16.84 -8.21
C ARG A 114 -6.96 15.84 -7.06
N ASN A 115 -8.04 15.92 -6.28
CA ASN A 115 -8.26 15.00 -5.16
C ASN A 115 -8.40 13.55 -5.67
N CYS A 116 -9.14 13.33 -6.77
CA CYS A 116 -9.28 12.01 -7.39
C CYS A 116 -7.91 11.39 -7.76
N LEU A 117 -6.99 12.18 -8.32
CA LEU A 117 -5.67 11.70 -8.74
C LEU A 117 -4.68 11.56 -7.57
N GLN A 118 -4.73 12.44 -6.57
CA GLN A 118 -3.83 12.40 -5.41
C GLN A 118 -4.23 11.32 -4.40
N GLU A 119 -5.51 11.26 -4.09
CA GLU A 119 -6.03 10.31 -3.12
C GLU A 119 -6.33 8.98 -3.80
N GLY A 120 -6.70 8.95 -5.07
CA GLY A 120 -7.15 7.74 -5.76
C GLY A 120 -8.68 7.59 -5.70
N THR A 121 -9.24 6.90 -6.69
CA THR A 121 -10.69 6.75 -6.89
C THR A 121 -10.95 5.55 -7.82
N HIS A 122 -12.18 5.40 -8.31
CA HIS A 122 -12.51 4.38 -9.32
C HIS A 122 -11.67 4.56 -10.58
N LEU A 123 -11.14 3.45 -11.12
CA LEU A 123 -10.28 3.48 -12.31
C LEU A 123 -10.93 4.26 -13.47
N ARG A 124 -12.22 4.04 -13.73
CA ARG A 124 -12.95 4.74 -14.80
C ARG A 124 -12.85 6.27 -14.65
N LYS A 125 -12.85 6.78 -13.42
CA LYS A 125 -12.77 8.21 -13.16
C LYS A 125 -11.37 8.74 -13.40
N ILE A 126 -10.34 8.02 -12.96
CA ILE A 126 -8.95 8.32 -13.30
C ILE A 126 -8.78 8.36 -14.82
N LEU A 127 -9.23 7.34 -15.53
CA LEU A 127 -9.12 7.28 -16.98
C LEU A 127 -9.84 8.44 -17.68
N SER A 128 -11.04 8.83 -17.22
CA SER A 128 -11.75 10.00 -17.75
C SER A 128 -10.91 11.27 -17.59
N ILE A 129 -10.40 11.53 -16.37
CA ILE A 129 -9.59 12.73 -16.10
C ILE A 129 -8.35 12.75 -16.99
N LEU A 130 -7.67 11.60 -17.13
CA LEU A 130 -6.48 11.51 -17.97
C LEU A 130 -6.80 11.69 -19.46
N VAL A 131 -7.92 11.15 -19.96
CA VAL A 131 -8.34 11.35 -21.36
C VAL A 131 -8.67 12.82 -21.63
N ASP A 132 -9.31 13.50 -20.68
CA ASP A 132 -9.74 14.89 -20.84
C ASP A 132 -8.56 15.88 -20.75
N ASN A 133 -7.47 15.51 -20.07
CA ASN A 133 -6.37 16.43 -19.73
C ASN A 133 -5.00 16.04 -20.30
N CYS A 134 -4.82 14.82 -20.83
CA CYS A 134 -3.53 14.37 -21.37
C CYS A 134 -3.56 14.20 -22.89
N PRO A 135 -2.51 14.65 -23.61
CA PRO A 135 -2.21 14.17 -24.95
C PRO A 135 -2.08 12.63 -24.97
N ASN A 136 -2.44 12.01 -26.11
CA ASN A 136 -2.49 10.56 -26.26
C ASN A 136 -1.18 9.85 -25.87
N ASP A 137 -0.02 10.43 -26.20
CA ASP A 137 1.28 9.84 -25.88
C ASP A 137 1.56 9.83 -24.36
N GLN A 138 1.16 10.90 -23.66
CA GLN A 138 1.28 10.97 -22.20
C GLN A 138 0.30 10.01 -21.53
N PHE A 139 -0.92 9.91 -22.05
CA PHE A 139 -1.90 8.94 -21.57
C PHE A 139 -1.34 7.51 -21.64
N LYS A 140 -0.81 7.10 -22.81
CA LYS A 140 -0.19 5.78 -22.99
C LYS A 140 0.98 5.56 -22.03
N ALA A 141 1.84 6.56 -21.86
CA ALA A 141 2.95 6.48 -20.91
C ALA A 141 2.48 6.24 -19.47
N ILE A 142 1.41 6.92 -19.04
CA ILE A 142 0.82 6.72 -17.70
C ILE A 142 0.26 5.30 -17.56
N ILE A 143 -0.42 4.76 -18.57
CA ILE A 143 -0.93 3.38 -18.52
C ILE A 143 0.21 2.36 -18.42
N SER A 144 1.25 2.50 -19.24
CA SER A 144 2.34 1.52 -19.33
C SER A 144 3.39 1.63 -18.21
N ASN A 145 3.70 2.85 -17.79
CA ASN A 145 4.81 3.14 -16.87
C ASN A 145 4.36 3.81 -15.57
N GLY A 146 3.06 4.03 -15.39
CA GLY A 146 2.48 4.54 -14.15
C GLY A 146 2.74 3.60 -13.00
N LYS A 147 2.99 4.17 -11.82
CA LYS A 147 3.03 3.40 -10.58
C LYS A 147 1.61 3.22 -10.08
N TRP A 148 1.04 2.04 -10.31
CA TRP A 148 -0.34 1.74 -9.92
C TRP A 148 -0.40 1.13 -8.52
N TYR A 149 -1.43 1.53 -7.78
CA TYR A 149 -1.72 1.06 -6.44
C TYR A 149 -3.21 0.72 -6.34
N ILE A 150 -3.55 -0.35 -5.64
CA ILE A 150 -4.93 -0.68 -5.30
C ILE A 150 -5.25 0.01 -3.97
N LYS A 151 -6.38 0.72 -3.94
CA LYS A 151 -6.94 1.25 -2.70
C LYS A 151 -8.00 0.30 -2.16
N GLU A 152 -8.06 0.19 -0.84
CA GLU A 152 -9.20 -0.42 -0.17
C GLU A 152 -10.32 0.62 -0.06
N ALA A 153 -11.57 0.16 -0.04
CA ALA A 153 -12.71 1.01 0.24
C ALA A 153 -12.73 1.28 1.75
N ASP A 154 -12.75 2.57 2.12
CA ASP A 154 -12.93 3.02 3.51
C ASP A 154 -14.32 2.65 4.06
#